data_AF-A0A351KZF6-F1
#
_entry.id   AF-A0A351KZF6-F1
#
_cell.length_a   1.000
_cell.length_b   1.000
_cell.length_c   1.000
_cell.angle_alpha   90.00
_cell.angle_beta   90.00
_cell.angle_gamma   90.00
#
_symmetry.space_group_name_H-M   'P 1'
#
loop_
_entity.id
_entity.type
_entity.pdbx_description
1 polymer ?
#
loop_
_entity_poly.entity_id
_entity_poly.type
_entity_poly.pdbx_seq_one_letter_code
_entity_poly.pdbx_strand_id
1 'polypeptide(L)' 'MNDNQEIKITLSVGEVNQILDALGNLSYRQVYQLIGKIQRQAEDQLQPPANSHSIHPETKTVSE' A
#
# COMPACT_ATOMS: atom_id res chain seq x y z
N MET A 1 -19.81 17.98 -6.91
CA MET A 1 -18.39 17.99 -6.49
C MET A 1 -17.91 16.54 -6.50
N ASN A 2 -16.65 16.28 -6.83
CA ASN A 2 -16.17 14.94 -7.19
C ASN A 2 -15.82 14.11 -5.95
N ASP A 3 -16.81 13.82 -5.11
CA ASP A 3 -16.63 13.14 -3.81
C ASP A 3 -16.16 11.67 -3.91
N ASN A 4 -15.94 11.15 -5.12
CA ASN A 4 -15.61 9.75 -5.41
C ASN A 4 -14.28 9.53 -6.17
N GLN A 5 -13.45 10.56 -6.36
CA GLN A 5 -12.14 10.38 -7.00
C GLN A 5 -11.11 9.82 -6.02
N GLU A 6 -10.60 8.62 -6.30
CA GLU A 6 -9.48 8.02 -5.59
C GLU A 6 -8.15 8.59 -6.11
N ILE A 7 -7.26 8.97 -5.20
CA ILE A 7 -5.89 9.44 -5.51
C ILE A 7 -4.92 8.51 -4.79
N LYS A 8 -3.94 7.98 -5.53
CA LYS A 8 -2.80 7.23 -4.96
C LYS A 8 -1.61 8.17 -4.83
N ILE A 9 -1.04 8.25 -3.63
CA ILE A 9 0.13 9.07 -3.33
C ILE A 9 1.21 8.14 -2.79
N THR A 10 2.40 8.17 -3.39
CA THR A 10 3.57 7.46 -2.90
C THR A 10 4.25 8.32 -1.85
N LEU A 11 4.38 7.79 -0.63
CA LEU A 11 4.96 8.47 0.51
C LEU A 11 6.00 7.56 1.17
N SER A 12 7.04 8.14 1.75
CA SER A 12 7.95 7.42 2.64
C SER A 12 7.28 7.13 3.99
N VAL A 13 7.82 6.16 4.73
CA VAL A 13 7.35 5.82 6.08
C VAL A 13 7.42 7.04 7.01
N GLY A 14 8.45 7.89 6.87
CA GLY A 14 8.58 9.12 7.66
C GLY A 14 7.45 10.11 7.41
N GLU A 15 7.10 10.33 6.14
CA GLU A 15 6.00 11.22 5.76
C GLU A 15 4.64 10.68 6.22
N VAL A 16 4.42 9.36 6.16
CA VAL A 16 3.21 8.73 6.70
C VAL A 16 3.10 8.98 8.21
N ASN A 17 4.19 8.78 8.96
CA ASN A 17 4.18 9.04 10.41
C ASN A 17 3.88 10.50 10.74
N GLN A 18 4.42 11.45 9.97
CA GLN A 18 4.14 12.88 10.15
C GLN A 18 2.67 13.21 9.89
N ILE A 19 2.05 12.59 8.88
CA ILE A 19 0.61 12.76 8.62
C ILE A 19 -0.21 12.19 9.78
N LEU A 20 0.15 10.99 10.28
CA LEU A 20 -0.55 10.37 11.40
C LEU A 20 -0.46 11.21 12.67
N ASP A 21 0.71 11.80 12.96
CA ASP A 21 0.91 12.73 14.08
C ASP A 21 0.04 13.99 13.93
N ALA A 22 0.02 14.60 12.74
CA ALA A 22 -0.83 15.75 12.45
C ALA A 22 -2.34 15.41 12.60
N LEU A 23 -2.76 14.23 12.15
CA LEU A 23 -4.14 13.75 12.33
C LEU A 23 -4.49 13.46 13.80
N GLY A 24 -3.52 13.05 14.61
CA GLY A 24 -3.68 12.84 16.06
C GLY A 24 -4.04 14.11 16.83
N ASN A 25 -3.80 15.29 16.26
CA ASN A 25 -4.20 16.58 16.83
C ASN A 25 -5.67 16.96 16.55
N LEU A 26 -6.38 16.18 15.72
CA LEU A 26 -7.80 16.36 15.42
C LEU A 26 -8.67 15.43 16.27
N SER A 27 -9.99 15.68 16.28
CA SER A 27 -10.91 14.79 17.00
C SER A 27 -10.95 13.40 16.36
N TYR A 28 -10.82 12.34 17.17
CA TYR A 28 -10.81 10.94 16.69
C TYR A 28 -11.94 10.61 15.69
N ARG A 29 -13.16 11.12 15.93
CA ARG A 29 -14.32 10.91 15.03
C ARG A 29 -14.10 11.41 13.60
N GLN A 30 -13.26 12.42 13.42
CA GLN A 30 -12.94 13.01 12.11
C GLN A 30 -11.87 12.21 11.37
N VAL A 31 -10.97 11.53 12.09
CA VAL A 31 -9.76 10.94 11.53
C VAL A 31 -9.74 9.42 11.51
N TYR A 32 -10.57 8.72 12.30
CA TYR A 32 -10.51 7.26 12.43
C TYR A 32 -10.67 6.52 11.08
N GLN A 33 -11.60 6.98 10.22
CA GLN A 33 -11.78 6.42 8.88
C GLN A 33 -10.56 6.66 7.98
N LEU A 34 -9.95 7.84 8.09
CA LEU A 34 -8.80 8.22 7.28
C LEU A 34 -7.55 7.44 7.68
N ILE A 35 -7.28 7.35 8.99
CA ILE A 35 -6.19 6.56 9.55
C ILE A 35 -6.31 5.09 9.13
N GLY A 36 -7.50 4.50 9.25
CA GLY A 36 -7.73 3.12 8.82
C GLY A 36 -7.49 2.90 7.31
N LYS A 37 -7.82 3.88 6.47
CA LYS A 37 -7.50 3.82 5.03
C LYS A 37 -5.99 3.88 4.76
N ILE A 38 -5.28 4.79 5.42
CA ILE A 38 -3.82 4.91 5.29
C ILE A 38 -3.12 3.62 5.73
N GLN A 39 -3.54 3.05 6.85
CA GLN A 39 -2.96 1.82 7.39
C GLN A 39 -3.12 0.65 6.42
N ARG A 40 -4.33 0.45 5.87
CA ARG A 40 -4.58 -0.58 4.85
C ARG A 40 -3.72 -0.41 3.60
N GLN A 41 -3.60 0.82 3.10
CA GLN A 41 -2.77 1.09 1.93
C GLN A 41 -1.29 0.85 2.21
N ALA A 42 -0.81 1.12 3.43
CA ALA A 42 0.55 0.81 3.84
C ALA A 42 0.76 -0.71 3.94
N GLU A 43 -0.18 -1.46 4.53
CA GLU A 43 -0.13 -2.93 4.59
C GLU A 43 -0.10 -3.58 3.21
N ASP A 44 -0.88 -3.09 2.25
CA ASP A 44 -0.89 -3.55 0.87
C ASP A 44 0.44 -3.25 0.14
N GLN A 45 1.13 -2.16 0.51
CA GLN A 45 2.42 -1.77 -0.07
C GLN A 45 3.62 -2.45 0.59
N LEU A 46 3.51 -2.79 1.87
CA LEU A 46 4.55 -3.48 2.65
C LEU A 46 4.54 -4.99 2.40
N GLN A 47 3.40 -5.55 1.99
CA GLN A 47 3.37 -6.94 1.53
C GLN A 47 4.24 -7.04 0.27
N PRO A 48 5.33 -7.84 0.29
CA PRO A 48 6.09 -8.09 -0.91
C PRO A 48 5.13 -8.67 -1.96
N PRO A 49 5.18 -8.23 -3.23
CA PRO A 49 4.32 -8.79 -4.26
C PRO A 49 4.50 -10.29 -4.23
N ALA A 50 3.41 -11.02 -3.94
CA ALA A 50 3.41 -12.47 -3.86
C ALA A 50 4.06 -12.98 -5.15
N ASN A 51 5.25 -13.54 -4.96
CA ASN A 51 6.21 -13.96 -5.96
C ASN A 51 5.52 -14.34 -7.27
N SER A 52 5.58 -13.46 -8.26
CA SER A 52 5.34 -13.83 -9.67
C SER A 52 6.56 -14.59 -10.18
N HIS A 53 6.95 -15.65 -9.47
CA HIS A 53 7.82 -16.67 -10.03
C HIS A 53 6.90 -17.67 -10.71
N SER A 54 6.47 -17.30 -11.92
CA SER A 54 6.01 -18.28 -12.91
C SER A 54 7.16 -19.25 -13.10
N ILE A 55 7.11 -20.38 -12.41
CA ILE A 55 8.02 -21.50 -12.63
C ILE A 55 7.78 -21.92 -14.08
N HIS A 56 8.63 -21.46 -14.99
CA HIS A 56 8.73 -22.03 -16.32
C HIS A 56 9.55 -23.32 -16.12
N PRO A 57 8.99 -24.52 -16.33
CA PRO A 57 9.83 -25.69 -16.41
C PRO A 57 10.69 -25.54 -17.67
N GLU A 58 11.98 -25.24 -17.49
CA GLU A 58 12.98 -25.45 -18.52
C GLU A 58 12.97 -26.95 -18.89
N THR A 59 12.19 -27.32 -19.91
CA THR A 59 12.43 -28.56 -20.64
C THR A 59 13.72 -28.35 -21.43
N LYS A 60 14.84 -28.70 -20.81
CA LYS A 60 16.10 -28.96 -21.49
C LYS A 60 15.88 -30.15 -22.43
N THR A 61 15.40 -29.89 -23.64
CA THR A 61 15.52 -30.82 -24.77
C THR A 61 17.00 -30.96 -25.07
N VAL A 62 17.63 -31.94 -24.44
CA VAL A 62 18.81 -32.59 -25.01
C VAL A 62 18.33 -33.27 -26.30
N SER A 63 18.82 -32.84 -27.43
CA SER A 63 18.77 -33.63 -28.65
C SER A 63 20.13 -33.57 -29.30
N GLU A 64 20.57 -34.79 -29.59
CA GLU A 64 21.84 -35.30 -30.08
C GLU A 64 22.19 -34.80 -31.49
#